data_AF-A0A2S9FJT8-F1
#
_entry.id   AF-A0A2S9FJT8-F1
#
_cell.length_a   1.000
_cell.length_b   1.000
_cell.length_c   1.000
_cell.angle_alpha   90.00
_cell.angle_beta   90.00
_cell.angle_gamma   90.00
#
_symmetry.space_group_name_H-M   'P 1'
#
loop_
_entity.id
_entity.type
_entity.pdbx_description
1 polymer ?
#
loop_
_entity_poly.entity_id
_entity_poly.type
_entity_poly.pdbx_seq_one_letter_code
_entity_poly.pdbx_strand_id
1 'polypeptide(L)'
;MTDDVDIEQRFETHRERLQAIAHRILGSHADAEDAVQETWLRFSRQDPSTIDNPAGWLTTVVGRICIDMLRARAARSEVSLEDGALELVVTEDVDAPEDSAVLADLVGVALLTVLASLGPEERLIFVLHDMFAVPFADIAAIVGKSAGATKMAASR
;
A
#
# COMPACT_ATOMS: atom_id res chain seq x y z
N MET A 1 4.76 -30.69 -7.74
CA MET A 1 4.81 -29.91 -8.99
C MET A 1 3.46 -29.30 -9.34
N THR A 2 2.33 -30.02 -9.18
CA THR A 2 0.99 -29.42 -9.41
C THR A 2 0.59 -28.38 -8.36
N ASP A 3 0.91 -28.61 -7.08
CA ASP A 3 0.56 -27.66 -6.00
C ASP A 3 1.34 -26.33 -6.09
N ASP A 4 2.60 -26.37 -6.54
CA ASP A 4 3.41 -25.17 -6.78
C ASP A 4 2.85 -24.29 -7.92
N VAL A 5 2.26 -24.92 -8.94
CA VAL A 5 1.64 -24.20 -10.07
C VAL A 5 0.30 -23.58 -9.65
N ASP A 6 -0.45 -24.25 -8.78
CA ASP A 6 -1.70 -23.70 -8.23
C ASP A 6 -1.45 -22.48 -7.33
N ILE A 7 -0.45 -22.55 -6.44
CA ILE A 7 -0.15 -21.44 -5.54
C ILE A 7 0.37 -20.21 -6.28
N GLU A 8 1.22 -20.41 -7.30
CA GLU A 8 1.70 -19.32 -8.15
C GLU A 8 0.53 -18.64 -8.88
N GLN A 9 -0.32 -19.42 -9.55
CA GLN A 9 -1.46 -18.88 -10.30
C GLN A 9 -2.46 -18.14 -9.40
N ARG A 10 -2.69 -18.63 -8.18
CA ARG A 10 -3.51 -17.94 -7.17
C ARG A 10 -2.90 -16.62 -6.74
N PHE A 11 -1.58 -16.56 -6.56
CA PHE A 11 -0.89 -15.31 -6.23
C PHE A 11 -0.93 -14.30 -7.38
N GLU A 12 -0.65 -14.74 -8.61
CA GLU A 12 -0.62 -13.87 -9.79
C GLU A 12 -1.96 -13.15 -10.02
N THR A 13 -3.08 -13.81 -9.71
CA THR A 13 -4.42 -13.20 -9.76
C THR A 13 -4.57 -11.99 -8.82
N HIS A 14 -3.70 -11.85 -7.82
CA HIS A 14 -3.72 -10.77 -6.84
C HIS A 14 -2.54 -9.80 -6.98
N ARG A 15 -1.49 -10.14 -7.74
CA ARG A 15 -0.22 -9.38 -7.80
C ARG A 15 -0.44 -7.90 -8.13
N GLU A 16 -1.21 -7.58 -9.17
CA GLU A 16 -1.46 -6.19 -9.57
C GLU A 16 -2.15 -5.39 -8.46
N ARG A 17 -3.14 -5.98 -7.79
CA ARG A 17 -3.83 -5.32 -6.66
C ARG A 17 -2.88 -5.12 -5.48
N LEU A 18 -2.02 -6.09 -5.17
CA LEU A 18 -1.04 -5.98 -4.09
C LEU A 18 0.01 -4.90 -4.39
N GLN A 19 0.49 -4.80 -5.64
CA GLN A 19 1.38 -3.74 -6.09
C GLN A 19 0.72 -2.37 -5.97
N ALA A 20 -0.53 -2.24 -6.41
CA ALA A 20 -1.27 -0.98 -6.29
C ALA A 20 -1.44 -0.55 -4.82
N ILE A 21 -1.79 -1.49 -3.92
CA ILE A 21 -1.88 -1.24 -2.48
C ILE A 21 -0.54 -0.78 -1.92
N ALA A 22 0.51 -1.57 -2.15
CA ALA A 22 1.84 -1.30 -1.61
C ALA A 22 2.41 0.02 -2.13
N HIS A 23 2.21 0.33 -3.42
CA HIS A 23 2.64 1.58 -4.02
C HIS A 23 1.95 2.80 -3.39
N ARG A 24 0.63 2.73 -3.14
CA ARG A 24 -0.09 3.82 -2.47
C ARG A 24 0.34 4.00 -1.01
N ILE A 25 0.69 2.93 -0.31
CA ILE A 25 1.17 3.02 1.08
C ILE A 25 2.62 3.53 1.14
N LEU A 26 3.51 3.00 0.30
CA LEU A 26 4.95 3.23 0.39
C LEU A 26 5.44 4.41 -0.43
N GLY A 27 4.67 4.85 -1.42
CA GLY A 27 4.99 5.97 -2.31
C GLY A 27 6.16 5.72 -3.28
N SER A 28 6.61 4.46 -3.39
CA SER A 28 7.79 4.06 -4.17
C SER A 28 7.50 2.75 -4.88
N HIS A 29 7.80 2.69 -6.18
CA HIS A 29 7.57 1.50 -6.98
C HIS A 29 8.50 0.35 -6.54
N ALA A 30 9.79 0.65 -6.32
CA ALA A 30 10.76 -0.34 -5.88
C ALA A 30 10.36 -0.97 -4.53
N ASP A 31 9.98 -0.13 -3.56
CA ASP A 31 9.55 -0.64 -2.25
C ASP A 31 8.24 -1.42 -2.33
N ALA A 32 7.35 -1.06 -3.25
CA ALA A 32 6.12 -1.81 -3.49
C ALA A 32 6.41 -3.19 -4.09
N GLU A 33 7.31 -3.27 -5.06
CA GLU A 33 7.77 -4.55 -5.62
C GLU A 33 8.42 -5.42 -4.54
N ASP A 34 9.30 -4.85 -3.70
CA ASP A 34 9.93 -5.57 -2.59
C ASP A 34 8.89 -6.10 -1.59
N ALA A 35 7.89 -5.30 -1.23
CA ALA A 35 6.83 -5.73 -0.33
C ALA A 35 5.98 -6.86 -0.92
N VAL A 36 5.69 -6.81 -2.22
CA VAL A 36 4.93 -7.85 -2.94
C VAL A 36 5.77 -9.13 -3.09
N GLN A 37 7.07 -9.01 -3.35
CA GLN A 37 7.99 -10.15 -3.38
C GLN A 37 8.08 -10.83 -2.01
N GLU A 38 8.25 -10.08 -0.93
CA GLU A 38 8.24 -10.64 0.43
C GLU A 38 6.88 -11.29 0.76
N THR A 39 5.77 -10.71 0.28
CA THR A 39 4.45 -11.33 0.41
C THR A 39 4.37 -12.67 -0.33
N TRP A 40 4.90 -12.75 -1.56
CA TRP A 40 5.01 -13.99 -2.33
C TRP A 40 5.82 -15.05 -1.58
N LEU A 41 6.99 -14.69 -1.06
CA LEU A 41 7.86 -15.61 -0.31
C LEU A 41 7.19 -16.18 0.95
N ARG A 42 6.31 -15.40 1.58
CA ARG A 42 5.51 -15.88 2.73
C ARG A 42 4.36 -16.77 2.28
N PHE A 43 3.71 -16.42 1.17
CA PHE A 43 2.59 -17.16 0.61
C PHE A 43 3.05 -18.53 0.11
N SER A 44 4.13 -18.61 -0.67
CA SER A 44 4.66 -19.85 -1.26
C SER A 44 5.09 -20.91 -0.24
N ARG A 45 5.23 -20.53 1.05
CA ARG A 45 5.51 -21.45 2.17
C ARG A 45 4.25 -21.96 2.86
N GLN A 46 3.07 -21.46 2.50
CA GLN A 46 1.79 -21.89 3.05
C GLN A 46 1.24 -23.08 2.26
N ASP A 47 0.43 -23.90 2.92
CA ASP A 47 -0.40 -24.87 2.23
C ASP A 47 -1.62 -24.15 1.61
N PRO A 48 -1.81 -24.17 0.28
CA PRO A 48 -2.92 -23.49 -0.38
C PRO A 48 -4.30 -23.91 0.13
N SER A 49 -4.43 -25.14 0.66
CA SER A 49 -5.68 -25.70 1.17
C SER A 49 -6.08 -25.14 2.54
N THR A 50 -5.14 -24.52 3.25
CA THR A 50 -5.37 -23.94 4.59
C THR A 50 -5.86 -22.49 4.56
N ILE A 51 -5.83 -21.85 3.38
CA ILE A 51 -6.20 -20.44 3.21
C ILE A 51 -7.55 -20.35 2.48
N ASP A 52 -8.62 -20.22 3.26
CA ASP A 52 -9.99 -20.06 2.74
C ASP A 52 -10.19 -18.73 2.00
N ASN A 53 -9.53 -17.65 2.46
CA ASN A 53 -9.60 -16.32 1.85
C ASN A 53 -8.20 -15.77 1.49
N PRO A 54 -7.66 -16.12 0.31
CA PRO A 54 -6.35 -15.65 -0.14
C PRO A 54 -6.26 -14.14 -0.25
N ALA A 55 -7.29 -13.48 -0.78
CA ALA A 55 -7.29 -12.03 -0.96
C ALA A 55 -7.15 -11.29 0.39
N GLY A 56 -7.90 -11.72 1.40
CA GLY A 56 -7.82 -11.16 2.76
C GLY A 56 -6.47 -11.45 3.42
N TRP A 57 -5.97 -12.68 3.28
CA TRP A 57 -4.67 -13.07 3.82
C TRP A 57 -3.53 -12.27 3.19
N LEU A 58 -3.49 -12.16 1.86
CA LEU A 58 -2.46 -11.42 1.12
C LEU A 58 -2.51 -9.92 1.44
N THR A 59 -3.72 -9.34 1.53
CA THR A 59 -3.90 -7.93 1.94
C THR A 59 -3.36 -7.70 3.36
N THR A 60 -3.58 -8.65 4.27
CA THR A 60 -3.06 -8.57 5.64
C THR A 60 -1.54 -8.63 5.66
N VAL A 61 -0.95 -9.56 4.91
CA VAL A 61 0.51 -9.75 4.87
C VAL A 61 1.21 -8.55 4.24
N VAL A 62 0.76 -8.09 3.06
CA VAL A 62 1.35 -6.92 2.40
C VAL A 62 1.18 -5.67 3.27
N GLY A 63 0.01 -5.48 3.89
CA GLY A 63 -0.24 -4.36 4.80
C GLY A 63 0.70 -4.33 6.00
N ARG A 64 1.00 -5.50 6.60
CA ARG A 64 1.99 -5.64 7.69
C ARG A 64 3.40 -5.28 7.23
N ILE A 65 3.82 -5.79 6.08
CA ILE A 65 5.14 -5.47 5.52
C ILE A 65 5.25 -3.95 5.27
N CYS A 66 4.24 -3.34 4.66
CA CYS A 66 4.26 -1.92 4.37
C CYS A 66 4.31 -1.05 5.63
N ILE A 67 3.52 -1.34 6.66
CA ILE A 67 3.54 -0.55 7.89
C ILE A 67 4.88 -0.67 8.64
N ASP A 68 5.49 -1.85 8.62
CA ASP A 68 6.81 -2.07 9.23
C ASP A 68 7.89 -1.27 8.47
N MET A 69 7.85 -1.24 7.14
CA MET A 69 8.75 -0.41 6.32
C MET A 69 8.58 1.07 6.62
N LEU A 70 7.34 1.57 6.72
CA LEU A 70 7.08 2.98 7.05
C LEU A 70 7.57 3.34 8.45
N ARG A 71 7.32 2.48 9.46
CA ARG A 71 7.82 2.67 10.83
C ARG A 71 9.36 2.69 10.86
N ALA A 72 10.01 1.81 10.10
CA ALA A 72 11.47 1.78 10.00
C ALA A 72 12.03 3.04 9.31
N ARG A 73 11.33 3.60 8.31
CA ARG A 73 11.70 4.88 7.69
C ARG A 73 11.55 6.04 8.67
N ALA A 74 10.42 6.14 9.37
CA ALA A 74 10.18 7.20 10.34
C ALA A 74 11.26 7.24 11.43
N ALA A 75 11.63 6.07 11.97
CA ALA A 75 12.71 5.94 12.95
C ALA A 75 14.10 6.35 12.42
N ARG A 76 14.33 6.28 11.10
CA ARG A 76 15.58 6.75 10.45
C ARG A 76 15.53 8.24 10.08
N SER A 77 14.36 8.75 9.68
CA SER A 77 14.19 10.18 9.34
C SER A 77 14.38 11.10 10.54
N GLU A 78 14.11 10.64 11.77
CA GLU A 78 14.48 11.37 12.99
C GLU A 78 16.00 11.62 13.11
N VAL A 79 16.83 10.94 12.30
CA VAL A 79 18.30 11.08 12.25
C VAL A 79 18.77 11.92 11.04
N SER A 80 17.92 12.20 10.04
CA SER A 80 18.32 12.87 8.77
C SER A 80 17.41 14.04 8.44
N LEU A 81 17.84 15.25 8.81
CA LEU A 81 17.17 16.52 8.49
C LEU A 81 17.49 16.97 7.05
N GLU A 82 16.94 16.33 6.02
CA GLU A 82 16.85 16.95 4.68
C GLU A 82 15.51 16.55 4.03
N ASP A 83 14.57 17.49 4.02
CA ASP A 83 13.24 17.37 3.44
C ASP A 83 13.34 17.19 1.92
N GLY A 84 13.09 15.98 1.45
CA GLY A 84 12.88 15.65 0.03
C GLY A 84 11.43 15.89 -0.40
N ALA A 85 10.85 17.05 -0.08
CA ALA A 85 9.54 17.42 -0.57
C ALA A 85 9.62 17.63 -2.08
N LEU A 86 8.95 16.76 -2.85
CA LEU A 86 8.73 17.00 -4.27
C LEU A 86 7.85 18.24 -4.42
N GLU A 87 8.45 19.35 -4.83
CA GLU A 87 7.74 20.59 -5.11
C GLU A 87 6.91 20.40 -6.37
N LEU A 88 5.58 20.35 -6.21
CA LEU A 88 4.65 20.14 -7.31
C LEU A 88 4.44 21.47 -8.05
N VAL A 89 5.15 21.66 -9.15
CA VAL A 89 4.98 22.84 -10.01
C VAL A 89 3.85 22.56 -11.01
N VAL A 90 2.68 23.18 -10.79
CA VAL A 90 1.57 23.14 -11.74
C VAL A 90 1.68 24.35 -12.67
N THR A 91 1.83 24.14 -13.97
CA THR A 91 1.78 25.20 -15.00
C THR A 91 0.35 25.39 -15.50
N GLU A 92 -0.08 26.64 -15.69
CA GLU A 92 -1.50 27.04 -15.89
C GLU A 92 -2.11 26.75 -17.29
N ASP A 93 -1.38 26.16 -18.25
CA ASP A 93 -1.91 25.89 -19.60
C ASP A 93 -2.34 24.42 -19.74
N VAL A 94 -3.65 24.15 -19.71
CA VAL A 94 -4.24 22.81 -19.87
C VAL A 94 -5.49 22.91 -20.73
N ASP A 95 -5.36 22.83 -22.06
CA ASP A 95 -6.48 22.96 -23.02
C ASP A 95 -6.43 21.95 -24.20
N ALA A 96 -5.53 20.96 -24.19
CA ALA A 96 -5.35 19.95 -25.24
C ALA A 96 -5.62 18.50 -24.77
N PRO A 97 -6.02 17.56 -25.67
CA PRO A 97 -6.24 16.14 -25.33
C PRO A 97 -4.99 15.42 -24.79
N GLU A 98 -3.81 15.89 -25.22
CA GLU A 98 -2.49 15.46 -24.77
C GLU A 98 -2.30 15.73 -23.26
N ASP A 99 -3.00 16.73 -22.73
CA ASP A 99 -2.91 17.16 -21.35
C ASP A 99 -3.66 16.24 -20.39
N SER A 100 -4.53 15.34 -20.88
CA SER A 100 -5.24 14.40 -20.00
C SER A 100 -4.30 13.37 -19.36
N ALA A 101 -3.28 12.91 -20.08
CA ALA A 101 -2.27 12.00 -19.55
C ALA A 101 -1.35 12.73 -18.56
N VAL A 102 -0.93 13.95 -18.90
CA VAL A 102 -0.13 14.82 -18.03
C VAL A 102 -0.89 15.14 -16.73
N LEU A 103 -2.18 15.46 -16.83
CA LEU A 103 -3.05 15.73 -15.69
C LEU A 103 -3.21 14.48 -14.81
N ALA A 104 -3.37 13.29 -15.41
CA ALA A 104 -3.45 12.04 -14.66
C ALA A 104 -2.15 11.74 -13.88
N ASP A 105 -0.99 11.99 -14.49
CA ASP A 105 0.31 11.85 -13.83
C ASP A 105 0.47 12.85 -12.67
N LEU A 106 0.10 14.12 -12.89
CA LEU A 106 0.15 15.16 -11.86
C LEU A 106 -0.77 14.84 -10.67
N VAL A 107 -2.00 14.37 -10.93
CA VAL A 107 -2.93 13.92 -9.89
C VAL A 107 -2.37 12.71 -9.14
N GLY A 108 -1.73 11.79 -9.85
CA GLY A 108 -1.07 10.62 -9.28
C GLY A 108 0.02 11.02 -8.27
N VAL A 109 0.92 11.93 -8.67
CA VAL A 109 1.97 12.47 -7.81
C VAL A 109 1.40 13.26 -6.65
N ALA A 110 0.43 14.16 -6.90
CA ALA A 110 -0.20 14.96 -5.85
C ALA A 110 -0.85 14.08 -4.77
N LEU A 111 -1.52 12.99 -5.17
CA LEU A 111 -2.07 12.02 -4.22
C LEU A 111 -0.98 11.32 -3.41
N LEU A 112 0.14 10.93 -4.02
CA LEU A 112 1.25 10.35 -3.27
C LEU A 112 1.86 11.35 -2.27
N THR A 113 1.93 12.64 -2.63
CA THR A 113 2.37 13.71 -1.72
C THR A 113 1.43 13.89 -0.54
N VAL A 114 0.11 13.89 -0.77
CA VAL A 114 -0.89 13.95 0.31
C VAL A 114 -0.81 12.71 1.21
N LEU A 115 -0.67 11.52 0.63
CA LEU A 115 -0.47 10.30 1.42
C LEU A 115 0.84 10.39 2.23
N ALA A 116 1.89 10.99 1.66
CA ALA A 116 3.18 11.16 2.31
C ALA A 116 3.12 12.02 3.59
N SER A 117 2.17 12.97 3.68
CA SER A 117 2.00 13.81 4.89
C SER A 117 1.29 13.10 6.04
N LEU A 118 0.65 11.95 5.79
CA LEU A 118 0.01 11.15 6.84
C LEU A 118 1.03 10.32 7.63
N GLY A 119 0.75 10.10 8.91
CA GLY A 119 1.51 9.15 9.73
C GLY A 119 1.40 7.71 9.18
N PRO A 120 2.34 6.81 9.53
CA PRO A 120 2.39 5.45 8.96
C PRO A 120 1.06 4.69 9.07
N GLU A 121 0.43 4.73 10.24
CA GLU A 121 -0.83 4.01 10.49
C GLU A 121 -2.02 4.69 9.82
N GLU A 122 -2.12 6.01 9.87
CA GLU A 122 -3.18 6.79 9.22
C GLU A 122 -3.17 6.53 7.71
N ARG A 123 -1.99 6.56 7.10
CA ARG A 123 -1.81 6.26 5.67
C ARG A 123 -2.25 4.84 5.32
N LEU A 124 -1.79 3.84 6.07
CA LEU A 124 -2.18 2.44 5.84
C LEU A 124 -3.71 2.29 5.91
N ILE A 125 -4.32 2.87 6.95
CA ILE A 125 -5.75 2.78 7.18
C ILE A 125 -6.53 3.45 6.05
N PHE A 126 -6.15 4.68 5.68
CA PHE A 126 -6.78 5.43 4.59
C PHE A 126 -6.69 4.68 3.26
N VAL A 127 -5.50 4.19 2.89
CA VAL A 127 -5.34 3.46 1.63
C VAL A 127 -6.21 2.20 1.63
N LEU A 128 -6.11 1.36 2.67
CA LEU A 128 -6.86 0.11 2.69
C LEU A 128 -8.37 0.33 2.74
N HIS A 129 -8.85 1.28 3.53
CA HIS A 129 -10.28 1.53 3.68
C HIS A 129 -10.85 2.35 2.51
N ASP A 130 -10.36 3.56 2.30
CA ASP A 130 -10.98 4.54 1.39
C ASP A 130 -10.65 4.28 -0.09
N MET A 131 -9.48 3.68 -0.38
CA MET A 131 -9.08 3.39 -1.76
C MET A 131 -9.35 1.95 -2.18
N PHE A 132 -9.31 1.00 -1.24
CA PHE A 132 -9.42 -0.44 -1.53
C PHE A 132 -10.61 -1.13 -0.84
N ALA A 133 -11.49 -0.38 -0.18
CA ALA A 133 -12.73 -0.85 0.44
C ALA A 133 -12.54 -1.99 1.47
N VAL A 134 -11.39 -2.03 2.14
CA VAL A 134 -11.12 -3.02 3.19
C VAL A 134 -11.82 -2.60 4.49
N PRO A 135 -12.63 -3.47 5.13
CA PRO A 135 -13.29 -3.14 6.38
C PRO A 135 -12.32 -2.81 7.51
N PHE A 136 -12.66 -1.86 8.38
CA PHE A 136 -11.85 -1.51 9.56
C PHE A 136 -11.54 -2.69 10.48
N ALA A 137 -12.42 -3.71 10.52
CA ALA A 137 -12.19 -4.92 11.30
C ALA A 137 -10.99 -5.73 10.79
N ASP A 138 -10.79 -5.80 9.48
CA ASP A 138 -9.67 -6.51 8.87
C ASP A 138 -8.39 -5.68 9.01
N ILE A 139 -8.49 -4.36 8.84
CA ILE A 139 -7.36 -3.43 9.03
C ILE A 139 -6.87 -3.45 10.48
N ALA A 140 -7.78 -3.56 11.46
CA ALA A 140 -7.45 -3.68 12.88
C ALA A 140 -6.46 -4.81 13.19
N ALA A 141 -6.59 -5.95 12.49
CA ALA A 141 -5.67 -7.09 12.63
C ALA A 141 -4.27 -6.84 12.04
N ILE A 142 -4.15 -5.86 11.14
CA ILE A 142 -2.89 -5.41 10.55
C ILE A 142 -2.17 -4.45 11.51
N VAL A 143 -2.88 -3.44 12.02
CA VAL A 143 -2.29 -2.40 12.89
C VAL A 143 -2.21 -2.80 14.37
N GLY A 144 -2.81 -3.93 14.77
CA GLY A 144 -2.80 -4.41 16.16
C GLY A 144 -3.70 -3.60 17.09
N LYS A 145 -4.82 -3.07 16.58
CA LYS A 145 -5.78 -2.23 17.32
C LYS A 145 -7.20 -2.81 17.24
N SER A 146 -8.14 -2.25 18.00
CA SER A 146 -9.57 -2.57 17.84
C SER A 146 -10.15 -1.85 16.62
N ALA A 147 -11.21 -2.40 16.00
CA ALA A 147 -11.86 -1.76 14.85
C ALA A 147 -12.32 -0.32 15.13
N GLY A 148 -12.80 -0.06 16.35
CA GLY A 148 -13.18 1.30 16.78
C GLY A 148 -11.98 2.25 16.86
N ALA A 149 -10.85 1.79 17.38
CA ALA A 149 -9.62 2.58 17.41
C ALA A 149 -9.04 2.83 16.00
N THR A 150 -9.12 1.83 15.11
CA THR A 150 -8.73 1.97 13.70
C THR A 150 -9.59 3.02 12.99
N LYS A 151 -10.92 2.98 13.19
CA LYS A 151 -11.84 3.98 12.62
C LYS A 151 -11.54 5.39 13.14
N MET A 152 -11.28 5.55 14.43
CA MET A 152 -10.92 6.84 15.03
C MET A 152 -9.60 7.40 14.49
N ALA A 153 -8.63 6.53 14.19
CA ALA A 153 -7.36 6.92 13.57
C ALA A 153 -7.52 7.35 12.10
N ALA A 154 -8.53 6.83 11.40
CA ALA A 154 -8.83 7.25 10.01
C ALA A 154 -9.46 8.64 9.91
N SER A 155 -10.09 9.12 10.99
CA SER A 155 -10.85 10.38 11.01
C SER A 155 -10.05 11.59 11.51
N ARG A 156 -8.75 11.43 11.73
CA ARG A 156 -7.91 12.40 12.45
C ARG A 156 -7.00 13.19 11.52
#